data_AF-A0A0F9E6N2-F1
#
_entry.id   AF-A0A0F9E6N2-F1
#
_cell.length_a   1.000
_cell.length_b   1.000
_cell.length_c   1.000
_cell.angle_alpha   90.00
_cell.angle_beta   90.00
_cell.angle_gamma   90.00
#
_symmetry.space_group_name_H-M   'P 1'
#
loop_
_entity.id
_entity.type
_entity.pdbx_description
1 polymer ?
#
loop_
_entity_poly.entity_id
_entity_poly.type
_entity_poly.pdbx_seq_one_letter_code
_entity_poly.pdbx_strand_id
1 'polypeptide(L)'
;MRTQDYIAREDKFGAHNYHPLPVVLDRGEGVYVWDVEGKKYFDFLSAYSAVNQGHCHPKIRQAMIDQAERLTLTSRAFHNDQLGSFYKEICELTRSHKVLPIRYCR
;
A
#
# COMPACT_ATOMS: atom_id res chain seq x y z
N MET A 1 12.31 20.98 4.08
CA MET A 1 11.20 21.66 3.37
C MET A 1 10.04 21.72 4.33
N ARG A 2 9.25 22.79 4.30
CA ARG A 2 8.05 22.94 5.14
C ARG A 2 6.83 22.34 4.43
N THR A 3 5.77 22.07 5.19
CA THR A 3 4.49 21.53 4.67
C THR A 3 4.01 22.27 3.41
N GLN A 4 4.04 23.61 3.41
CA GLN A 4 3.61 24.43 2.27
C GLN A 4 4.45 24.23 1.00
N ASP A 5 5.74 23.93 1.13
CA ASP A 5 6.62 23.70 -0.02
C ASP A 5 6.21 22.44 -0.80
N TYR A 6 5.70 21.41 -0.09
CA TYR A 6 5.20 20.17 -0.68
C TYR A 6 3.83 20.37 -1.32
N ILE A 7 2.90 21.01 -0.61
CA ILE A 7 1.54 21.29 -1.12
C ILE A 7 1.61 22.13 -2.39
N ALA A 8 2.42 23.20 -2.41
CA ALA A 8 2.57 24.05 -3.60
C ALA A 8 3.14 23.30 -4.82
N ARG A 9 3.94 22.24 -4.61
CA ARG A 9 4.42 21.38 -5.71
C ARG A 9 3.33 20.45 -6.21
N GLU A 10 2.57 19.85 -5.31
CA GLU A 10 1.42 19.02 -5.65
C GLU A 10 0.36 19.83 -6.40
N ASP A 11 0.05 21.05 -5.95
CA ASP A 11 -0.89 21.96 -6.62
C ASP A 11 -0.44 22.35 -8.03
N LYS A 12 0.88 22.50 -8.24
CA LYS A 12 1.45 22.90 -9.53
C LYS A 12 1.47 21.78 -10.56
N PHE A 13 1.74 20.54 -10.13
CA PHE A 13 2.01 19.43 -11.04
C PHE A 13 0.97 18.30 -10.98
N GLY A 14 0.15 18.26 -9.94
CA GLY A 14 -0.91 17.28 -9.73
C GLY A 14 -2.27 17.74 -10.28
N ALA A 15 -3.13 16.78 -10.63
CA ALA A 15 -4.52 17.07 -10.98
C ALA A 15 -5.33 17.40 -9.72
N HIS A 16 -6.25 18.36 -9.82
CA HIS A 16 -7.07 18.82 -8.68
C HIS A 16 -8.35 17.98 -8.51
N ASN A 17 -8.20 16.67 -8.32
CA ASN A 17 -9.33 15.74 -8.12
C ASN A 17 -9.58 15.36 -6.65
N TYR A 18 -8.74 15.84 -5.72
CA TYR A 18 -8.90 15.66 -4.28
C TYR A 18 -8.75 17.00 -3.55
N HIS A 19 -9.26 17.07 -2.32
CA HIS A 19 -9.06 18.19 -1.40
C HIS A 19 -8.45 17.67 -0.09
N PRO A 20 -7.14 17.39 -0.06
CA PRO A 20 -6.49 16.79 1.11
C PRO A 20 -6.45 17.73 2.33
N LEU A 21 -6.30 17.16 3.52
CA LEU A 21 -5.96 17.94 4.71
C LEU A 21 -4.56 18.55 4.53
N PRO A 22 -4.28 19.76 5.07
CA PRO A 22 -2.99 20.43 4.91
C PRO A 22 -1.91 19.84 5.85
N VAL A 23 -1.70 18.52 5.75
CA VAL A 23 -0.71 17.75 6.53
C VAL A 23 0.06 16.89 5.54
N VAL A 24 1.38 16.97 5.58
CA VAL A 24 2.27 16.23 4.66
C VAL A 24 3.01 15.17 5.46
N LEU A 25 2.60 13.91 5.31
CA LEU A 25 3.16 12.77 6.03
C LEU A 25 4.43 12.25 5.36
N ASP A 26 5.47 11.92 6.13
CA ASP A 26 6.74 11.37 5.62
C ASP A 26 7.13 10.01 6.20
N ARG A 27 6.49 9.59 7.31
CA ARG A 27 6.75 8.31 7.97
C ARG A 27 5.46 7.74 8.56
N GLY A 28 5.33 6.41 8.49
CA GLY A 28 4.29 5.66 9.18
C GLY A 28 4.85 4.42 9.87
N GLU A 29 4.36 4.10 11.06
CA GLU A 29 4.72 2.90 11.82
C GLU A 29 3.56 2.48 12.74
N GLY A 30 3.02 1.29 12.52
CA GLY A 30 1.89 0.79 13.29
C GLY A 30 0.67 1.71 13.18
N VAL A 31 0.19 2.23 14.31
CA VAL A 31 -0.96 3.15 14.37
C VAL A 31 -0.57 4.63 14.21
N TYR A 32 0.70 4.92 14.01
CA TYR A 32 1.24 6.28 14.02
C TYR A 32 1.73 6.73 12.66
N VAL A 33 1.59 8.03 12.40
CA VAL A 33 2.20 8.73 11.28
C VAL A 33 2.89 10.01 11.77
N TRP A 34 3.90 10.46 11.04
CA TRP A 34 4.63 11.69 11.29
C TRP A 34 4.57 12.58 10.05
N ASP A 35 4.45 13.89 10.27
CA ASP A 35 4.61 14.87 9.20
C ASP A 35 6.08 15.28 8.99
N VAL A 36 6.33 15.96 7.88
CA VAL A 36 7.65 16.52 7.50
C VAL A 36 8.20 17.54 8.50
N GLU A 37 7.39 18.00 9.45
CA GLU A 37 7.79 18.92 10.53
C GLU A 37 8.03 18.17 11.85
N GLY A 38 7.93 16.84 11.84
CA GLY A 38 8.22 15.94 12.95
C GLY A 38 7.06 15.70 13.92
N LYS A 39 5.87 16.26 13.66
CA LYS A 39 4.72 16.08 14.54
C LYS A 39 4.12 14.69 14.33
N LYS A 40 3.84 14.02 15.45
CA LYS A 40 3.31 12.65 15.51
C LYS A 40 1.79 12.66 15.66
N TYR A 41 1.10 11.79 14.93
CA TYR A 41 -0.35 11.65 14.95
C TYR A 41 -0.74 10.18 15.10
N PHE A 42 -1.93 9.95 15.68
CA PHE A 42 -2.63 8.68 15.48
C PHE A 42 -3.37 8.71 14.14
N ASP A 43 -3.24 7.65 13.34
CA ASP A 43 -4.00 7.50 12.11
C ASP A 43 -5.35 6.81 12.37
N PHE A 44 -6.42 7.61 12.39
CA PHE A 44 -7.80 7.13 12.55
C PHE A 44 -8.51 6.88 11.20
N LEU A 45 -7.83 7.07 10.07
CA LEU A 45 -8.35 6.78 8.73
C LEU A 45 -7.90 5.41 8.23
N SER A 46 -6.66 5.01 8.56
CA SER A 46 -6.06 3.73 8.14
C SER A 46 -6.14 3.48 6.63
N ALA A 47 -6.01 4.55 5.84
CA ALA A 47 -6.16 4.55 4.38
C ALA A 47 -7.40 3.76 3.90
N TYR A 48 -8.57 4.02 4.50
CA TYR A 48 -9.81 3.28 4.24
C TYR A 48 -9.67 1.77 4.50
N SER A 49 -9.08 1.41 5.65
CA SER A 49 -8.78 0.03 6.07
C SER A 49 -7.68 -0.69 5.27
N ALA A 50 -7.00 -0.03 4.33
CA ALA A 50 -5.93 -0.65 3.55
C ALA A 50 -4.71 -1.02 4.41
N VAL A 51 -4.48 -0.31 5.51
CA VAL A 51 -3.38 -0.56 6.46
C VAL A 51 -3.88 -1.09 7.81
N ASN A 52 -4.86 -1.99 7.79
CA ASN A 52 -5.39 -2.62 9.02
C ASN A 52 -4.31 -3.30 9.88
N GLN A 53 -3.23 -3.78 9.26
CA GLN A 53 -2.09 -4.40 9.95
C GLN A 53 -1.13 -3.36 10.57
N GLY A 54 -1.40 -2.07 10.37
CA GLY A 54 -0.52 -0.95 10.72
C GLY A 54 0.44 -0.58 9.60
N HIS A 55 0.82 0.71 9.59
CA HIS A 55 1.79 1.26 8.65
C HIS A 55 3.12 0.51 8.71
N CYS A 56 3.68 0.21 7.54
CA CYS A 56 5.01 -0.38 7.37
C CYS A 56 5.26 -1.67 8.17
N HIS A 57 4.24 -2.53 8.34
CA HIS A 57 4.34 -3.76 9.11
C HIS A 57 5.55 -4.63 8.68
N PRO A 58 6.47 -4.99 9.61
CA PRO A 58 7.79 -5.52 9.27
C PRO A 58 7.74 -6.83 8.49
N LYS A 59 6.79 -7.73 8.80
CA LYS A 59 6.64 -9.00 8.07
C LYS A 59 6.19 -8.81 6.62
N ILE A 60 5.32 -7.83 6.36
CA ILE A 60 4.81 -7.54 5.01
C ILE A 60 5.93 -6.87 4.20
N ARG A 61 6.64 -5.92 4.82
CA ARG A 61 7.80 -5.25 4.21
C ARG A 61 8.87 -6.26 3.81
N GLN A 62 9.21 -7.19 4.69
CA GLN A 62 10.23 -8.19 4.39
C GLN A 62 9.80 -9.14 3.27
N ALA A 63 8.57 -9.67 3.32
CA ALA A 63 8.05 -10.54 2.25
C ALA A 63 8.04 -9.84 0.88
N MET A 64 7.74 -8.55 0.84
CA MET A 64 7.81 -7.73 -0.37
C MET A 64 9.25 -7.62 -0.90
N ILE A 65 10.22 -7.30 -0.02
CA ILE A 65 11.64 -7.19 -0.40
C ILE A 65 12.17 -8.52 -0.93
N ASP A 66 11.96 -9.59 -0.18
CA ASP A 66 12.46 -10.94 -0.53
C ASP A 66 11.93 -11.40 -1.90
N GLN A 67 10.65 -11.12 -2.19
CA GLN A 67 10.07 -11.47 -3.49
C GLN A 67 10.54 -10.53 -4.62
N ALA A 68 10.71 -9.24 -4.34
CA ALA A 68 11.16 -8.26 -5.33
C ALA A 68 12.60 -8.51 -5.80
N GLU A 69 13.46 -9.05 -4.93
CA GLU A 69 14.82 -9.49 -5.28
C GLU A 69 14.85 -10.73 -6.18
N ARG A 70 13.74 -11.48 -6.26
CA ARG A 70 13.64 -12.72 -7.04
C ARG A 70 12.90 -12.53 -8.35
N LEU A 71 11.65 -12.07 -8.30
CA LEU A 71 10.77 -11.95 -9.47
C LEU A 71 9.52 -11.13 -9.15
N THR A 72 9.25 -10.06 -9.90
CA THR A 72 8.11 -9.16 -9.67
C THR A 72 6.94 -9.36 -10.63
N LEU A 73 7.20 -9.56 -11.93
CA LEU A 73 6.15 -9.58 -12.95
C LEU A 73 6.43 -10.60 -14.06
N THR A 74 5.47 -11.49 -14.30
CA THR A 74 5.52 -12.50 -15.37
C THR A 74 4.34 -12.42 -16.34
N SER A 75 3.48 -11.40 -16.23
CA SER A 75 2.14 -11.38 -16.85
C SER A 75 1.30 -12.63 -16.51
N ARG A 76 0.23 -12.89 -17.27
CA ARG A 76 -0.52 -14.17 -17.23
C ARG A 76 -0.14 -15.11 -18.37
N ALA A 77 0.82 -14.72 -19.22
CA ALA A 77 1.36 -15.58 -20.27
C ALA A 77 2.29 -16.68 -19.71
N PHE A 78 2.90 -16.44 -18.54
CA PHE A 78 3.78 -17.39 -17.87
C PHE A 78 3.25 -17.77 -16.49
N HIS A 79 3.54 -19.00 -16.07
CA HIS A 79 3.36 -19.42 -14.68
C HIS A 79 4.51 -18.88 -13.82
N ASN A 80 4.24 -18.68 -12.53
CA ASN A 80 5.25 -18.39 -11.51
C ASN A 80 5.02 -19.28 -10.28
N ASP A 81 6.01 -19.35 -9.42
CA ASP A 81 6.09 -20.24 -8.26
C ASP A 81 5.24 -19.79 -7.05
N GLN A 82 4.83 -18.51 -6.98
CA GLN A 82 4.08 -17.97 -5.84
C GLN A 82 2.56 -18.00 -6.01
N LEU A 83 2.07 -17.81 -7.23
CA LEU A 83 0.65 -17.57 -7.47
C LEU A 83 -0.25 -18.78 -7.14
N GLY A 84 0.23 -20.00 -7.38
CA GLY A 84 -0.51 -21.22 -7.05
C GLY A 84 -0.75 -21.38 -5.54
N SER A 85 0.29 -21.13 -4.74
CA SER A 85 0.21 -21.17 -3.27
C SER A 85 -0.75 -20.10 -2.75
N PHE A 86 -0.65 -18.87 -3.28
CA PHE A 86 -1.60 -17.79 -2.96
C PHE A 86 -3.06 -18.20 -3.25
N TYR A 87 -3.34 -18.83 -4.39
CA TYR A 87 -4.70 -19.28 -4.71
C TYR A 87 -5.23 -20.29 -3.69
N LYS A 88 -4.40 -21.27 -3.33
CA LYS A 88 -4.76 -22.29 -2.36
C LYS A 88 -5.10 -21.66 -1.01
N GLU A 89 -4.21 -20.82 -0.48
CA GLU A 89 -4.38 -20.17 0.82
C GLU A 89 -5.67 -19.34 0.89
N ILE A 90 -5.97 -18.55 -0.15
CA ILE A 90 -7.20 -17.76 -0.18
C ILE A 90 -8.43 -18.66 -0.25
N CYS A 91 -8.43 -19.68 -1.11
CA CYS A 91 -9.57 -20.59 -1.21
C CYS A 91 -9.85 -21.32 0.11
N GLU A 92 -8.82 -21.77 0.81
CA GLU A 92 -8.94 -22.41 2.12
C GLU A 92 -9.45 -21.43 3.19
N LEU A 93 -8.89 -20.22 3.23
CA LEU A 93 -9.26 -19.19 4.19
C LEU A 93 -10.72 -18.74 4.03
N THR A 94 -11.18 -18.54 2.79
CA THR A 94 -12.53 -18.02 2.50
C THR A 94 -13.54 -19.12 2.19
N ARG A 95 -13.13 -20.41 2.23
CA ARG A 95 -13.94 -21.57 1.84
C ARG A 95 -14.52 -21.44 0.42
N SER A 96 -13.74 -20.87 -0.49
CA SER A 96 -14.12 -20.66 -1.88
C SER A 96 -13.56 -21.75 -2.78
N HIS A 97 -14.23 -22.03 -3.91
CA HIS A 97 -13.79 -23.05 -4.86
C HIS A 97 -12.61 -22.58 -5.73
N LYS A 98 -12.57 -21.29 -6.07
CA LYS A 98 -11.57 -20.64 -6.94
C LYS A 98 -11.44 -19.17 -6.56
N VAL A 99 -10.30 -18.57 -6.89
CA VAL A 99 -10.03 -17.14 -6.72
C VAL A 99 -9.52 -16.53 -8.02
N LEU A 100 -9.83 -15.26 -8.24
CA LEU A 100 -9.27 -14.42 -9.28
C LEU A 100 -8.73 -13.14 -8.60
N PRO A 101 -7.40 -13.00 -8.35
CA PRO A 101 -6.85 -11.72 -7.95
C PRO A 101 -6.98 -10.73 -9.11
N ILE A 102 -7.64 -9.62 -8.80
CA ILE A 102 -8.25 -8.62 -9.69
C ILE A 102 -7.62 -8.45 -11.10
N ARG A 103 -8.51 -8.41 -12.10
CA ARG A 103 -8.43 -7.54 -13.27
C ARG A 103 -9.52 -6.47 -13.13
N TYR A 104 -9.17 -5.18 -13.16
CA TYR A 104 -10.10 -4.19 -13.68
C TYR A 104 -9.57 -3.79 -15.07
N CYS A 105 -9.93 -4.58 -16.08
CA CYS A 105 -10.08 -4.03 -17.43
C CYS A 105 -11.54 -3.62 -17.54
N ARG A 106 -11.81 -2.33 -17.37
CA ARG A 106 -12.85 -1.66 -18.12
C ARG A 106 -12.16 -0.71 -19.09
#